data_AF-A0A7J8QET4-F1
#
_entry.id   AF-A0A7J8QET4-F1
#
_cell.length_a   1.000
_cell.length_b   1.000
_cell.length_c   1.000
_cell.angle_alpha   90.00
_cell.angle_beta   90.00
_cell.angle_gamma   90.00
#
_symmetry.space_group_name_H-M   'P 1'
#
loop_
_entity.id
_entity.type
_entity.pdbx_description
1 polymer ?
#
loop_
_entity_poly.entity_id
_entity_poly.type
_entity_poly.pdbx_seq_one_letter_code
_entity_poly.pdbx_strand_id
1 'polypeptide(L)'
;MNNKQFELAVNDRKQWKAPVNDWVKLNLDGLLDIKIGSTVVGGLLTDFARQWLVGCTKTLGDILLFQAEARSMMEGLKLAQDRGYRKVEVENDNALLIESIYCGISEFNGFAEMQQLNLICDRE
;
A
#
# COMPACT_ATOMS: atom_id res chain seq x y z
N MET A 1 3.76 23.32 -8.63
CA MET A 1 4.51 22.13 -9.08
C MET A 1 3.92 20.95 -8.33
N ASN A 2 3.24 20.03 -9.03
CA ASN A 2 2.54 18.91 -8.40
C ASN A 2 3.60 17.91 -7.92
N ASN A 3 3.74 17.75 -6.59
CA ASN A 3 4.74 16.88 -5.95
C ASN A 3 4.30 15.42 -5.89
N LYS A 4 3.20 15.06 -6.54
CA LYS A 4 2.59 13.75 -6.42
C LYS A 4 3.23 12.77 -7.42
N GLN A 5 3.47 11.53 -6.98
CA GLN A 5 4.49 10.63 -7.57
C GLN A 5 3.92 9.33 -8.13
N PHE A 6 2.67 8.99 -7.79
CA PHE A 6 2.07 7.69 -8.09
C PHE A 6 0.61 7.83 -8.49
N GLU A 7 0.26 7.20 -9.61
CA GLU A 7 -1.11 6.93 -10.01
C GLU A 7 -1.58 5.64 -9.31
N LEU A 8 -2.65 5.72 -8.51
CA LEU A 8 -3.20 4.59 -7.76
C LEU A 8 -4.49 4.07 -8.42
N ALA A 9 -4.56 2.75 -8.61
CA ALA A 9 -5.79 2.05 -8.97
C ALA A 9 -6.16 1.03 -7.89
N VAL A 10 -7.46 0.95 -7.58
CA VAL A 10 -8.06 -0.01 -6.64
C VAL A 10 -8.98 -0.96 -7.38
N ASN A 11 -8.92 -2.24 -7.02
CA ASN A 11 -9.68 -3.30 -7.68
C ASN A 11 -10.66 -3.94 -6.68
N ASP A 12 -11.96 -3.93 -6.99
CA ASP A 12 -13.04 -4.44 -6.11
C ASP A 12 -13.31 -5.96 -6.24
N ARG A 13 -12.61 -6.67 -7.14
CA ARG A 13 -12.93 -8.06 -7.48
C ARG A 13 -12.02 -9.07 -6.80
N LYS A 14 -12.62 -10.12 -6.22
CA LYS A 14 -11.95 -11.27 -5.55
C LYS A 14 -11.03 -12.14 -6.43
N GLN A 15 -10.84 -11.79 -7.71
CA GLN A 15 -9.97 -12.54 -8.62
C GLN A 15 -8.83 -11.64 -9.06
N TRP A 16 -7.60 -12.11 -8.84
CA TRP A 16 -6.41 -11.42 -9.30
C TRP A 16 -6.52 -11.12 -10.80
N LYS A 17 -6.30 -9.86 -11.15
CA LYS A 17 -6.14 -9.40 -12.54
C LYS A 17 -4.74 -8.88 -12.75
N ALA A 18 -4.21 -9.16 -13.93
CA ALA A 18 -2.96 -8.56 -14.37
C ALA A 18 -3.12 -7.04 -14.38
N PRO A 19 -2.11 -6.31 -13.87
CA PRO A 19 -2.07 -4.87 -14.07
C PRO A 19 -2.02 -4.55 -15.56
N VAL A 20 -2.39 -3.33 -15.92
CA VAL A 20 -2.24 -2.81 -17.29
C VAL A 20 -0.76 -2.93 -17.72
N ASN A 21 -0.49 -3.13 -19.02
CA ASN A 21 0.87 -3.10 -19.53
C ASN A 21 1.60 -1.82 -19.05
N ASP A 22 2.86 -1.97 -18.64
CA ASP A 22 3.73 -0.94 -18.02
C ASP A 22 3.40 -0.54 -16.57
N TRP A 23 2.48 -1.25 -15.91
CA TRP A 23 2.23 -1.12 -14.47
C TRP A 23 2.80 -2.31 -13.71
N VAL A 24 3.14 -2.08 -12.44
CA VAL A 24 3.41 -3.14 -11.48
C VAL A 24 2.27 -3.22 -10.48
N LYS A 25 1.99 -4.42 -9.98
CA LYS A 25 0.99 -4.64 -8.94
C LYS A 25 1.68 -4.82 -7.59
N LEU A 26 1.31 -4.01 -6.61
CA LEU A 26 1.73 -4.10 -5.22
C LEU A 26 0.62 -4.75 -4.40
N ASN A 27 0.82 -6.01 -4.00
CA ASN A 27 -0.07 -6.69 -3.04
C ASN A 27 0.49 -6.51 -1.63
N LEU A 28 -0.36 -6.18 -0.67
CA LEU A 28 0.00 -5.91 0.71
C LEU A 28 -0.75 -6.86 1.63
N ASP A 29 -0.09 -7.29 2.70
CA ASP A 29 -0.69 -8.14 3.73
C ASP A 29 -0.11 -7.79 5.11
N GLY A 30 -0.91 -7.98 6.15
CA GLY A 30 -0.59 -7.66 7.53
C GLY A 30 -0.97 -8.79 8.47
N LEU A 31 -0.05 -9.13 9.38
CA LEU A 31 -0.26 -10.11 10.43
C LEU A 31 -0.13 -9.43 11.79
N LEU A 32 -1.19 -9.45 12.60
CA LEU A 32 -1.18 -8.98 13.98
C LEU A 32 -1.17 -10.16 14.96
N ASP A 33 -0.18 -10.23 15.84
CA ASP A 33 -0.17 -11.14 16.98
C ASP A 33 -0.44 -10.38 18.28
N ILE A 34 -1.69 -10.46 18.72
CA ILE A 34 -2.20 -9.83 19.95
C ILE A 34 -1.57 -10.38 21.23
N LYS A 35 -0.99 -11.59 21.21
CA LYS A 35 -0.43 -12.21 22.42
C LYS A 35 0.94 -11.63 22.75
N ILE A 36 1.71 -11.29 21.72
CA ILE A 36 3.05 -10.73 21.85
C ILE A 36 3.07 -9.21 21.62
N GLY A 37 1.95 -8.61 21.20
CA GLY A 37 1.86 -7.17 20.91
C GLY A 37 2.77 -6.78 19.74
N SER A 38 2.77 -7.56 18.67
CA SER A 38 3.59 -7.30 17.49
C SER A 38 2.80 -7.47 16.21
N THR A 39 3.08 -6.57 15.27
CA THR A 39 2.50 -6.60 13.94
C THR A 39 3.60 -6.79 12.92
N VAL A 40 3.41 -7.69 11.96
CA VAL A 40 4.31 -7.85 10.82
C VAL A 40 3.53 -7.46 9.58
N VAL A 41 4.15 -6.62 8.74
CA VAL A 41 3.56 -6.24 7.46
C VAL A 41 4.44 -6.70 6.33
N GLY A 42 3.82 -7.03 5.21
CA GLY A 42 4.45 -7.57 4.02
C GLY A 42 3.90 -6.94 2.76
N GLY A 43 4.73 -6.93 1.71
CA GLY A 43 4.34 -6.46 0.39
C GLY A 43 5.06 -7.23 -0.70
N LEU A 44 4.40 -7.36 -1.85
CA LEU A 44 4.89 -8.07 -3.03
C LEU A 44 4.60 -7.26 -4.29
N LEU A 45 5.65 -6.93 -5.05
CA LEU A 45 5.55 -6.37 -6.39
C LEU A 45 5.62 -7.47 -7.44
N THR A 46 4.63 -7.48 -8.35
CA THR A 46 4.62 -8.35 -9.54
C THR A 46 4.42 -7.56 -10.83
N ASP A 47 4.92 -8.10 -11.94
CA ASP A 47 4.62 -7.57 -13.27
C ASP A 47 3.27 -8.08 -13.81
N PHE A 48 2.94 -7.69 -15.04
CA PHE A 48 1.74 -8.12 -15.77
C PHE A 48 1.70 -9.65 -16.01
N ALA A 49 2.86 -10.32 -16.03
CA ALA A 49 3.02 -11.76 -16.23
C ALA A 49 3.07 -12.54 -14.90
N ARG A 50 2.69 -11.92 -13.77
CA ARG A 50 2.72 -12.51 -12.41
C ARG A 50 4.11 -12.87 -11.93
N GLN A 51 5.16 -12.38 -12.57
CA GLN A 51 6.52 -12.64 -12.10
C GLN A 51 6.78 -11.80 -10.87
N TRP A 52 7.35 -12.45 -9.85
CA TRP A 52 7.81 -11.77 -8.65
C TRP A 52 8.99 -10.86 -9.00
N LEU A 53 8.84 -9.56 -8.79
CA LEU A 53 9.89 -8.57 -8.99
C LEU A 53 10.68 -8.34 -7.70
N VAL A 54 9.97 -8.05 -6.61
CA VAL A 54 10.54 -7.82 -5.28
C VAL A 54 9.48 -7.90 -4.19
N GLY A 55 9.86 -8.31 -2.99
CA GLY A 55 9.00 -8.24 -1.80
C GLY A 55 9.68 -7.46 -0.67
N CYS A 56 8.86 -7.02 0.28
CA CYS A 56 9.31 -6.41 1.54
C CYS A 56 8.58 -7.04 2.71
N THR A 57 9.24 -7.06 3.86
CA THR A 57 8.62 -7.38 5.15
C THR A 57 9.13 -6.39 6.19
N LYS A 58 8.31 -6.11 7.20
CA LYS A 58 8.68 -5.23 8.30
C LYS A 58 7.96 -5.65 9.57
N THR A 59 8.73 -5.92 10.62
CA THR A 59 8.18 -6.08 11.97
C THR A 59 7.97 -4.71 12.58
N LEU A 60 6.79 -4.53 13.15
CA LEU A 60 6.32 -3.35 13.85
C LEU A 60 6.00 -3.75 15.29
N GLY A 61 6.02 -2.75 16.18
CA GLY A 61 5.61 -2.93 17.57
C GLY A 61 4.09 -3.05 17.70
N ASP A 62 3.61 -2.82 18.91
CA ASP A 62 2.18 -2.76 19.21
C ASP A 62 1.57 -1.49 18.59
N ILE A 63 0.92 -1.66 17.44
CA ILE A 63 0.26 -0.59 16.70
C ILE A 63 -1.12 -1.04 16.24
N LEU A 64 -2.00 -0.07 15.98
CA LEU A 64 -3.33 -0.35 15.45
C LEU A 64 -3.23 -1.02 14.08
N LEU A 65 -4.12 -1.97 13.80
CA LEU A 65 -4.17 -2.67 12.52
C LEU A 65 -4.24 -1.70 11.33
N PHE A 66 -5.03 -0.63 11.45
CA PHE A 66 -5.11 0.42 10.43
C PHE A 66 -3.74 1.08 10.17
N GLN A 67 -2.98 1.41 11.22
CA GLN A 67 -1.65 1.99 11.08
C GLN A 67 -0.67 1.00 10.47
N ALA A 68 -0.79 -0.28 10.79
CA ALA A 68 0.02 -1.33 10.18
C ALA A 68 -0.25 -1.44 8.68
N GLU A 69 -1.50 -1.48 8.25
CA GLU A 69 -1.85 -1.52 6.82
C GLU A 69 -1.36 -0.26 6.09
N ALA A 70 -1.55 0.92 6.69
CA ALA A 70 -1.04 2.17 6.13
C ALA A 70 0.50 2.16 6.04
N ARG A 71 1.17 1.56 7.04
CA ARG A 71 2.63 1.36 7.04
C ARG A 71 3.05 0.41 5.91
N SER A 72 2.34 -0.71 5.75
CA SER A 72 2.59 -1.68 4.68
C SER A 72 2.56 -1.01 3.32
N MET A 73 1.52 -0.20 3.06
CA MET A 73 1.38 0.54 1.82
C MET A 73 2.50 1.56 1.61
N MET A 74 2.84 2.34 2.64
CA MET A 74 3.92 3.32 2.53
C MET A 74 5.26 2.67 2.21
N GLU A 75 5.59 1.54 2.87
CA GLU A 75 6.86 0.84 2.64
C GLU A 75 6.87 0.17 1.24
N GLY A 76 5.74 -0.40 0.79
CA GLY A 76 5.61 -0.97 -0.54
C GLY A 76 5.71 0.06 -1.67
N LEU A 77 5.10 1.25 -1.50
CA LEU A 77 5.22 2.35 -2.46
C LEU A 77 6.64 2.92 -2.50
N LYS A 78 7.31 3.07 -1.35
CA LYS A 78 8.73 3.45 -1.30
C LYS A 78 9.61 2.44 -2.01
N LEU A 79 9.38 1.15 -1.79
CA LEU A 79 10.08 0.09 -2.50
C LEU A 79 9.87 0.19 -4.02
N ALA A 80 8.63 0.43 -4.47
CA ALA A 80 8.34 0.63 -5.88
C ALA A 80 9.13 1.81 -6.47
N GLN A 81 9.16 2.95 -5.74
CA GLN A 81 9.94 4.13 -6.10
C GLN A 81 11.44 3.84 -6.20
N ASP A 82 12.02 3.18 -5.20
CA ASP A 82 13.43 2.85 -5.14
C ASP A 82 13.87 1.94 -6.30
N ARG A 83 12.92 1.15 -6.83
CA ARG A 83 13.11 0.31 -8.02
C ARG A 83 12.79 1.01 -9.35
N GLY A 84 12.41 2.29 -9.30
CA GLY A 84 12.12 3.09 -10.48
C GLY A 84 10.71 2.91 -11.05
N TYR A 85 9.82 2.17 -10.37
CA TYR A 85 8.44 2.04 -10.79
C TYR A 85 7.65 3.29 -10.39
N ARG A 86 6.83 3.81 -11.32
CA ARG A 86 6.01 5.02 -11.13
C ARG A 86 4.52 4.81 -11.35
N LYS A 87 4.15 3.67 -11.93
CA LYS A 87 2.77 3.25 -12.19
C LYS A 87 2.50 1.98 -11.38
N VAL A 88 1.74 2.11 -10.30
CA VAL A 88 1.57 1.05 -9.29
C VAL A 88 0.09 0.84 -9.01
N GLU A 89 -0.42 -0.35 -9.33
CA GLU A 89 -1.75 -0.79 -8.90
C GLU A 89 -1.61 -1.39 -7.50
N VAL A 90 -2.34 -0.86 -6.52
CA VAL A 90 -2.23 -1.31 -5.13
C VAL A 90 -3.42 -2.20 -4.78
N GLU A 91 -3.14 -3.38 -4.27
CA GLU A 91 -4.12 -4.33 -3.76
C GLU A 91 -3.92 -4.49 -2.25
N ASN A 92 -4.92 -4.08 -1.48
CA ASN A 92 -4.94 -4.16 -0.02
C ASN A 92 -6.36 -4.56 0.42
N ASP A 93 -6.47 -5.46 1.40
CA ASP A 93 -7.74 -6.01 1.87
C ASP A 93 -8.44 -5.11 2.92
N ASN A 94 -7.77 -4.05 3.38
CA ASN A 94 -8.33 -3.06 4.27
C ASN A 94 -9.10 -1.99 3.50
N ALA A 95 -10.39 -2.24 3.30
CA ALA A 95 -11.31 -1.33 2.63
C ALA A 95 -11.34 0.08 3.27
N LEU A 96 -11.18 0.19 4.59
CA LEU A 96 -11.16 1.46 5.30
C LEU A 96 -9.91 2.28 4.95
N LEU A 97 -8.76 1.65 4.80
CA LEU A 97 -7.53 2.32 4.35
C LEU A 97 -7.68 2.84 2.93
N ILE A 98 -8.19 1.99 2.04
CA ILE A 98 -8.48 2.36 0.65
C ILE A 98 -9.43 3.56 0.61
N GLU A 99 -10.56 3.49 1.31
CA GLU A 99 -11.54 4.58 1.39
C GLU A 99 -10.92 5.86 1.97
N SER A 100 -10.07 5.73 3.00
CA SER A 100 -9.38 6.87 3.62
C SER A 100 -8.47 7.61 2.64
N ILE A 101 -7.79 6.88 1.74
CA ILE A 101 -6.91 7.48 0.72
C ILE A 101 -7.74 8.19 -0.36
N TYR A 102 -8.76 7.52 -0.90
CA TYR A 102 -9.59 8.05 -2.00
C TYR A 102 -10.49 9.21 -1.56
N CYS A 103 -11.22 9.02 -0.46
CA CYS A 103 -12.18 10.01 0.04
C CYS A 103 -11.53 11.08 0.93
N GLY A 104 -10.31 10.86 1.41
CA GLY A 104 -9.61 11.79 2.30
C GLY A 104 -10.26 11.90 3.68
N ILE A 105 -10.64 10.76 4.28
CA ILE A 105 -11.34 10.72 5.57
C ILE A 105 -10.49 11.38 6.66
N SER A 106 -11.00 12.49 7.22
CA SER A 106 -10.22 13.35 8.12
C SER A 106 -9.85 12.71 9.46
N GLU A 107 -10.62 11.72 9.92
CA GLU A 107 -10.38 10.99 11.18
C GLU A 107 -9.00 10.31 11.20
N PHE A 108 -8.51 9.88 10.03
CA PHE A 108 -7.24 9.17 9.91
C PHE A 108 -6.05 10.11 9.59
N ASN A 109 -6.29 11.39 9.33
CA ASN A 109 -5.23 12.37 9.01
C ASN A 109 -4.29 12.67 10.19
N GLY A 110 -4.68 12.29 11.42
CA GLY A 110 -3.81 12.37 12.59
C GLY A 110 -2.68 11.34 12.58
N PHE A 111 -2.79 10.26 11.79
CA PHE A 111 -1.76 9.25 11.70
C PHE A 111 -0.65 9.66 10.74
N ALA A 112 0.61 9.50 11.17
CA ALA A 112 1.78 9.89 10.38
C ALA A 112 1.85 9.15 9.04
N GLU A 113 1.44 7.88 9.01
CA GLU A 113 1.36 7.05 7.80
C GLU A 113 0.40 7.65 6.78
N MET A 114 -0.79 8.09 7.22
CA MET A 114 -1.78 8.69 6.33
C MET A 114 -1.33 10.07 5.81
N GLN A 115 -0.64 10.85 6.63
CA GLN A 115 -0.04 12.12 6.17
C GLN A 115 0.98 11.86 5.06
N GLN A 116 1.83 10.85 5.21
CA GLN A 116 2.81 10.47 4.19
C GLN A 116 2.12 9.94 2.92
N LEU A 117 1.13 9.05 3.05
CA LEU A 117 0.36 8.54 1.91
C LEU A 117 -0.33 9.66 1.12
N ASN A 118 -0.94 10.62 1.81
CA ASN A 118 -1.55 11.79 1.17
C ASN A 118 -0.56 12.67 0.40
N LEU A 119 0.74 12.63 0.73
CA LEU A 119 1.79 13.37 0.02
C LEU A 119 2.29 12.65 -1.24
N ILE A 120 2.28 11.32 -1.25
CA ILE A 120 2.87 10.53 -2.34
C ILE A 120 1.84 10.07 -3.39
N CYS A 121 0.56 9.99 -3.03
CA CYS A 121 -0.50 9.46 -3.89
C CYS A 121 -1.27 10.57 -4.64
N ASP A 122 -1.46 10.39 -5.96
CA ASP A 122 -2.48 11.12 -6.73
C ASP A 122 -3.85 10.45 -6.57
N ARG A 123 -4.89 11.28 -6.46
CA ARG A 123 -6.29 10.89 -6.55
C ARG A 123 -6.77 11.39 -7.91
N GLU A 124 -6.95 10.50 -8.87
CA GLU A 124 -7.66 10.79 -10.13
C GLU A 124 -9.03 10.10 -10.12
#